data_AF-A0A5C7FHP0-F1
#
_entry.id   AF-A0A5C7FHP0-F1
#
_cell.length_a   1.000
_cell.length_b   1.000
_cell.length_c   1.000
_cell.angle_alpha   90.00
_cell.angle_beta   90.00
_cell.angle_gamma   90.00
#
_symmetry.space_group_name_H-M   'P 1'
#
loop_
_entity.id
_entity.type
_entity.pdbx_description
1 polymer ?
#
loop_
_entity_poly.entity_id
_entity_poly.type
_entity_poly.pdbx_seq_one_letter_code
_entity_poly.pdbx_strand_id
1 'polypeptide(L)'
;MTMVTKTAALILAAGVALFTAFVGALLLTFFQLHPAWMAMLLTSAVLFTAVAGVLLFVQLSAVGRKRLYGAALLLILLAGGGTVGWEWYMDDMEMTEGRGIDLYTYEPFDDKEAIARLDGEASFQIEELLRLDGATVLYPVYAAFVEAV
;
A
#
# COMPACT_ATOMS: atom_id res chain seq x y z
N MET A 1 -13.49 -25.45 35.00
CA MET A 1 -14.17 -25.64 33.70
C MET A 1 -13.80 -27.01 33.16
N THR A 2 -14.79 -27.78 32.69
CA THR A 2 -14.50 -29.02 31.96
C THR A 2 -13.97 -28.69 30.57
N MET A 3 -13.33 -29.64 29.88
CA MET A 3 -12.85 -29.45 28.50
C MET A 3 -13.96 -28.92 27.59
N VAL A 4 -15.17 -29.45 27.73
CA VAL A 4 -16.37 -29.03 26.99
C VAL A 4 -16.69 -27.56 27.19
N THR A 5 -16.59 -27.06 28.44
CA THR A 5 -16.85 -25.64 28.73
C THR A 5 -15.80 -24.73 28.09
N LYS A 6 -14.53 -25.15 28.06
CA LYS A 6 -13.43 -24.36 27.47
C LYS A 6 -13.58 -24.27 25.95
N THR A 7 -13.90 -25.37 25.28
CA THR A 7 -14.17 -25.38 23.84
C THR A 7 -15.39 -24.54 23.48
N ALA A 8 -16.48 -24.61 24.26
CA ALA A 8 -17.66 -23.79 24.04
C ALA A 8 -17.35 -22.28 24.20
N ALA A 9 -16.58 -21.91 25.22
CA ALA A 9 -16.14 -20.54 25.44
C ALA A 9 -15.25 -20.01 24.30
N LEU A 10 -14.36 -20.84 23.77
CA LEU A 10 -13.52 -20.47 22.63
C LEU A 10 -14.36 -20.24 21.36
N ILE A 11 -15.31 -21.13 21.06
CA ILE A 11 -16.20 -20.98 19.90
C ILE A 11 -17.01 -19.70 20.02
N LEU A 12 -17.55 -19.41 21.21
CA LEU A 12 -18.28 -18.17 21.45
C LEU A 12 -17.39 -16.93 21.24
N ALA A 13 -16.17 -16.94 21.80
CA ALA A 13 -15.22 -15.84 21.65
C ALA A 13 -14.85 -15.61 20.18
N ALA A 14 -14.60 -16.68 19.42
CA ALA A 14 -14.35 -16.61 17.99
C ALA A 14 -15.56 -16.04 17.22
N GLY A 15 -16.77 -16.50 17.54
CA GLY A 15 -18.00 -16.00 16.93
C GLY A 15 -18.21 -14.51 17.17
N VAL A 16 -18.02 -14.06 18.41
CA VAL A 16 -18.11 -12.63 18.77
C VAL A 16 -17.04 -11.81 18.06
N ALA A 17 -15.80 -12.31 18.01
CA ALA A 17 -14.69 -11.62 17.35
C ALA A 17 -14.94 -11.48 15.85
N LEU A 18 -15.38 -12.55 15.19
CA LEU A 18 -15.69 -12.54 13.76
C LEU A 18 -16.86 -11.61 13.45
N PHE A 19 -17.94 -11.66 14.25
CA PHE A 19 -19.09 -10.79 14.05
C PHE A 19 -18.70 -9.31 14.24
N THR A 20 -17.93 -9.00 15.28
CA THR A 20 -17.44 -7.63 15.53
C THR A 20 -16.51 -7.17 14.41
N ALA A 21 -15.64 -8.05 13.91
CA ALA A 21 -14.76 -7.76 12.78
C ALA A 21 -15.56 -7.44 11.51
N PHE A 22 -16.57 -8.25 11.23
CA PHE A 22 -17.45 -8.08 10.08
C PHE A 22 -18.22 -6.76 10.15
N VAL A 23 -18.89 -6.47 11.27
CA VAL A 23 -19.62 -5.20 11.47
C VAL A 23 -18.65 -4.01 11.39
N GLY A 24 -17.49 -4.11 12.03
CA GLY A 24 -16.46 -3.07 11.98
C GLY A 24 -15.98 -2.79 10.57
N ALA A 25 -15.67 -3.82 9.78
CA ALA A 25 -15.26 -3.67 8.38
C ALA A 25 -16.36 -3.01 7.52
N LEU A 26 -17.63 -3.38 7.77
CA LEU A 26 -18.78 -2.78 7.10
C LEU A 26 -18.92 -1.30 7.45
N LEU A 27 -18.76 -0.92 8.72
CA LEU A 27 -18.80 0.50 9.09
C LEU A 27 -17.61 1.29 8.51
N LEU A 28 -16.39 0.75 8.58
CA LEU A 28 -15.19 1.41 8.05
C LEU A 28 -15.31 1.68 6.54
N THR A 29 -15.85 0.73 5.79
CA THR A 29 -16.11 0.90 4.34
C THR A 29 -17.20 1.96 4.08
N PHE A 30 -18.28 1.98 4.85
CA PHE A 30 -19.34 2.99 4.70
C PHE A 30 -18.88 4.42 5.03
N PHE A 31 -17.96 4.59 5.99
CA PHE A 31 -17.46 5.90 6.41
C PHE A 31 -16.17 6.34 5.68
N GLN A 32 -15.70 5.58 4.68
CA GLN A 32 -14.45 5.85 3.95
C GLN A 32 -13.25 6.12 4.89
N LEU A 33 -13.19 5.40 6.01
CA LEU A 33 -12.10 5.56 6.97
C LEU A 33 -10.81 4.96 6.40
N HIS A 34 -9.68 5.58 6.74
CA HIS A 34 -8.35 5.25 6.19
C HIS A 34 -8.07 3.74 6.29
N PRO A 35 -7.48 3.10 5.26
CA PRO A 35 -7.29 1.65 5.21
C PRO A 35 -6.57 1.04 6.42
N ALA A 36 -5.72 1.81 7.08
CA ALA A 36 -5.02 1.40 8.30
C ALA A 36 -5.94 0.97 9.44
N TRP A 37 -7.11 1.61 9.57
CA TRP A 37 -8.09 1.27 10.61
C TRP A 37 -8.68 -0.12 10.37
N MET A 38 -8.86 -0.49 9.09
CA MET A 38 -9.34 -1.82 8.71
C MET A 38 -8.33 -2.90 9.04
N ALA A 39 -7.05 -2.65 8.71
CA ALA A 39 -5.97 -3.58 9.03
C ALA A 39 -5.83 -3.79 10.55
N MET A 40 -5.91 -2.73 11.34
CA MET A 40 -5.87 -2.83 12.81
C MET A 40 -7.07 -3.61 13.36
N LEU A 41 -8.28 -3.33 12.86
CA LEU A 41 -9.51 -3.98 13.33
C LEU A 41 -9.50 -5.48 13.05
N LEU A 42 -9.19 -5.90 11.82
CA LEU A 42 -9.08 -7.32 11.46
C LEU A 42 -7.98 -8.03 12.27
N THR A 43 -6.81 -7.42 12.38
CA THR A 43 -5.68 -7.98 13.14
C THR A 43 -6.05 -8.15 14.62
N SER A 44 -6.73 -7.16 15.21
CA SER A 44 -7.17 -7.22 16.61
C SER A 44 -8.18 -8.34 16.87
N ALA A 45 -9.13 -8.59 15.94
CA ALA A 45 -10.11 -9.67 16.09
C ALA A 45 -9.45 -11.06 16.06
N VAL A 46 -8.49 -11.26 15.15
CA VAL A 46 -7.71 -12.51 15.06
C VAL A 46 -6.90 -12.71 16.33
N LEU A 47 -6.15 -11.70 16.76
CA LEU A 47 -5.31 -11.78 17.95
C LEU A 47 -6.11 -11.93 19.24
N PHE A 48 -7.27 -11.28 19.37
CA PHE A 48 -8.17 -11.47 20.49
C PHE A 48 -8.59 -12.94 20.61
N THR A 49 -8.99 -13.56 19.49
CA THR A 49 -9.39 -14.97 19.45
C THR A 49 -8.23 -15.90 19.81
N ALA A 50 -7.04 -15.63 19.27
CA ALA A 50 -5.82 -16.38 19.59
C ALA A 50 -5.44 -16.27 21.07
N VAL A 51 -5.43 -15.06 21.62
CA VAL A 51 -5.12 -14.79 23.04
C VAL A 51 -6.15 -15.45 23.95
N ALA A 52 -7.44 -15.37 23.63
CA ALA A 52 -8.50 -16.04 24.38
C ALA A 52 -8.29 -17.57 24.39
N GLY A 53 -7.94 -18.16 23.23
CA GLY A 53 -7.56 -19.57 23.14
C GLY A 53 -6.40 -19.93 24.04
N VAL A 54 -5.29 -19.18 23.96
CA VAL A 54 -4.12 -19.43 24.81
C VAL A 54 -4.49 -19.35 26.30
N LEU A 55 -5.25 -18.34 26.73
CA LEU A 55 -5.61 -18.16 28.14
C LEU A 55 -6.60 -19.21 28.68
N LEU A 56 -7.45 -19.78 27.82
CA LEU A 56 -8.38 -20.83 28.22
C LEU A 56 -7.69 -22.19 28.41
N PHE A 57 -6.68 -22.49 27.60
CA PHE A 57 -6.02 -23.80 27.59
C PHE A 57 -4.68 -23.82 28.32
N VAL A 58 -3.98 -22.68 28.42
CA VAL A 58 -2.66 -22.57 29.05
C VAL A 58 -2.73 -21.63 30.25
N GLN A 59 -2.25 -22.11 31.40
CA GLN A 59 -2.11 -21.28 32.59
C GLN A 59 -0.80 -20.50 32.53
N LEU A 60 -0.89 -19.21 32.22
CA LEU A 60 0.25 -18.30 32.18
C LEU A 60 0.41 -17.56 33.50
N SER A 61 1.67 -17.31 33.89
CA SER A 61 2.01 -16.43 35.01
C SER A 61 1.58 -14.98 34.71
N ALA A 62 1.50 -14.13 35.74
CA ALA A 62 1.16 -12.72 35.55
C ALA A 62 2.10 -11.99 34.57
N VAL A 63 3.39 -12.33 34.61
CA VAL A 63 4.40 -11.81 33.66
C VAL A 63 4.16 -12.34 32.26
N GLY A 64 3.83 -13.63 32.11
CA GLY A 64 3.49 -14.24 30.83
C GLY A 64 2.28 -13.59 30.16
N ARG A 65 1.24 -13.28 30.94
CA ARG A 65 0.05 -12.57 30.43
C ARG A 65 0.36 -11.15 29.97
N LYS A 66 1.16 -10.39 30.74
CA LYS A 66 1.60 -9.04 30.33
C LYS A 66 2.39 -9.06 29.03
N ARG A 67 3.30 -10.03 28.86
CA ARG A 67 4.06 -10.23 27.62
C ARG A 67 3.15 -10.58 26.45
N LEU A 68 2.18 -11.47 26.66
CA LEU A 68 1.20 -11.87 25.63
C LEU A 68 0.37 -10.67 25.16
N TYR A 69 -0.18 -9.88 26.07
CA TYR A 69 -0.93 -8.67 25.71
C TYR A 69 -0.06 -7.61 25.05
N GLY A 70 1.17 -7.41 25.54
CA GLY A 70 2.13 -6.49 24.95
C GLY A 70 2.50 -6.89 23.52
N ALA A 71 2.74 -8.18 23.27
CA ALA A 71 3.00 -8.70 21.94
C ALA A 71 1.80 -8.52 20.99
N ALA A 72 0.59 -8.84 21.46
CA ALA A 72 -0.63 -8.64 20.67
C ALA A 72 -0.83 -7.15 20.31
N LEU A 73 -0.63 -6.23 21.26
CA LEU A 73 -0.73 -4.80 21.02
C LEU A 73 0.32 -4.32 20.00
N LEU A 74 1.57 -4.78 20.14
CA LEU A 74 2.63 -4.47 19.18
C LEU A 74 2.27 -4.91 17.76
N LEU A 75 1.72 -6.11 17.59
CA LEU A 75 1.31 -6.61 16.27
C LEU A 75 0.16 -5.79 15.67
N ILE A 76 -0.80 -5.34 16.48
CA ILE A 76 -1.89 -4.46 16.00
C ILE A 76 -1.32 -3.12 15.52
N LEU A 77 -0.40 -2.53 16.30
CA LEU A 77 0.25 -1.28 15.93
C LEU A 77 1.11 -1.42 14.68
N LEU A 78 1.83 -2.54 14.54
CA LEU A 78 2.62 -2.83 13.33
C LEU A 78 1.74 -3.03 12.11
N ALA A 79 0.57 -3.65 12.24
CA ALA A 79 -0.38 -3.79 11.14
C ALA A 79 -0.86 -2.42 10.64
N GLY A 80 -1.29 -1.53 11.55
CA GLY A 80 -1.72 -0.17 11.18
C GLY A 80 -0.57 0.71 10.68
N GLY A 81 0.55 0.71 11.40
CA GLY A 81 1.73 1.48 11.01
C GLY A 81 2.34 1.00 9.69
N GLY A 82 2.31 -0.30 9.41
CA GLY A 82 2.75 -0.88 8.14
C GLY A 82 1.89 -0.43 6.98
N THR A 83 0.56 -0.38 7.14
CA THR A 83 -0.33 0.15 6.10
C THR A 83 -0.13 1.64 5.85
N VAL A 84 0.02 2.46 6.89
CA VAL A 84 0.31 3.89 6.73
C VAL A 84 1.68 4.11 6.08
N GLY A 85 2.70 3.36 6.53
CA GLY A 85 4.04 3.46 5.97
C GLY A 85 4.10 3.00 4.51
N TRP A 86 3.31 1.99 4.14
CA TRP A 86 3.16 1.55 2.75
C TRP A 86 2.49 2.63 1.90
N GLU A 87 1.40 3.24 2.39
CA GLU A 87 0.73 4.34 1.69
C GLU A 87 1.67 5.53 1.49
N TRP A 88 2.40 5.96 2.52
CA TRP A 88 3.41 7.03 2.38
C TRP A 88 4.53 6.69 1.40
N TYR A 89 4.97 5.44 1.37
CA TYR A 89 5.99 5.01 0.42
C TYR A 89 5.45 5.02 -1.02
N MET A 90 4.23 4.55 -1.22
CA MET A 90 3.59 4.54 -2.53
C MET A 90 3.22 5.94 -3.01
N ASP A 91 2.76 6.84 -2.14
CA ASP A 91 2.48 8.24 -2.48
C ASP A 91 3.72 8.96 -3.04
N ASP A 92 4.91 8.67 -2.50
CA ASP A 92 6.18 9.20 -3.01
C ASP A 92 6.52 8.64 -4.41
N MET A 93 6.15 7.38 -4.67
CA MET A 93 6.36 6.73 -5.97
C MET A 93 5.33 7.15 -7.03
N GLU A 94 4.04 7.25 -6.70
CA GLU A 94 2.97 7.66 -7.63
C GLU A 94 3.15 9.10 -8.14
N MET A 95 3.78 9.98 -7.35
CA MET A 95 4.20 11.31 -7.82
C MET A 95 5.16 11.25 -9.02
N THR A 96 5.85 10.11 -9.22
CA THR A 96 6.84 9.88 -10.27
C THR A 96 6.24 9.19 -11.50
N GLU A 97 5.28 8.28 -11.32
CA GLU A 97 4.70 7.49 -12.42
C GLU A 97 3.42 8.11 -13.03
N GLY A 98 2.57 8.79 -12.24
CA GLY A 98 1.24 9.23 -12.69
C GLY A 98 1.15 10.62 -13.34
N ARG A 99 2.21 11.42 -13.27
CA ARG A 99 2.24 12.80 -13.81
C ARG A 99 3.23 13.01 -14.95
N GLY A 100 4.01 11.98 -15.27
CA GLY A 100 4.93 11.98 -16.41
C GLY A 100 4.22 11.55 -17.68
N ILE A 101 4.57 12.17 -18.79
CA ILE A 101 4.27 11.65 -20.12
C ILE A 101 5.09 10.36 -20.27
N ASP A 102 4.52 9.28 -20.81
CA ASP A 102 5.28 8.07 -21.12
C ASP A 102 6.38 8.39 -22.13
N LEU A 103 7.63 8.29 -21.69
CA LEU A 103 8.80 8.63 -22.50
C LEU A 103 8.96 7.67 -23.68
N TYR A 104 8.58 6.40 -23.54
CA TYR A 104 8.68 5.42 -24.61
C TYR A 104 7.74 5.73 -25.78
N THR A 105 6.65 6.47 -25.51
CA THR A 105 5.76 6.94 -26.57
C THR A 105 6.49 7.91 -27.50
N TYR A 106 7.38 8.76 -26.99
CA TYR A 106 8.11 9.79 -27.73
C TYR A 106 9.60 9.48 -27.91
N GLU A 107 9.97 8.21 -27.96
CA GLU A 107 11.36 7.79 -28.17
C GLU A 107 11.84 8.19 -29.58
N PRO A 108 12.90 9.02 -29.71
CA PRO A 108 13.46 9.39 -31.02
C PRO A 108 14.05 8.19 -31.75
N PHE A 109 14.05 8.25 -33.09
CA PHE A 109 14.57 7.25 -34.02
C PHE A 109 13.85 5.89 -33.98
N ASP A 110 12.64 5.85 -33.42
CA ASP A 110 11.74 4.69 -33.44
C ASP A 110 10.56 4.93 -34.39
N ASP A 111 10.00 3.89 -35.00
CA ASP A 111 8.93 3.93 -36.02
C ASP A 111 7.54 4.33 -35.48
N LYS A 112 7.49 4.91 -34.28
CA LYS A 112 6.26 5.37 -33.63
C LYS A 112 5.83 6.73 -34.21
N GLU A 113 4.54 6.88 -34.48
CA GLU A 113 3.95 8.12 -35.04
C GLU A 113 3.74 9.25 -34.02
N ALA A 114 4.22 9.10 -32.79
CA ALA A 114 3.96 10.08 -31.72
C ALA A 114 4.83 11.34 -31.82
N ILE A 115 5.89 11.33 -32.63
CA ILE A 115 6.81 12.45 -32.86
C ILE A 115 6.61 12.97 -34.29
N ALA A 116 6.52 14.30 -34.45
CA ALA A 116 6.44 14.90 -35.77
C ALA A 116 7.79 14.78 -36.49
N ARG A 117 7.77 14.17 -37.68
CA ARG A 117 8.95 14.05 -38.55
C ARG A 117 8.91 15.08 -39.66
N LEU A 118 10.08 15.58 -40.01
CA LEU A 118 10.25 16.50 -41.14
C LEU A 118 10.52 15.70 -42.42
N ASP A 119 9.94 16.14 -43.54
CA ASP A 119 10.17 15.55 -44.87
C ASP A 119 11.57 15.90 -45.44
N GLY A 120 12.38 16.66 -44.70
CA GLY A 120 13.70 17.13 -45.11
C GLY A 120 14.49 17.74 -43.95
N GLU A 121 15.69 18.22 -44.26
CA GLU A 121 16.60 18.78 -43.26
C GLU A 121 15.99 19.98 -42.53
N ALA A 122 16.12 20.00 -41.20
CA ALA A 122 15.61 21.11 -40.39
C ALA A 122 16.34 22.41 -40.77
N SER A 123 15.57 23.48 -41.02
CA SER A 123 16.12 24.81 -41.32
C SER A 123 16.82 25.45 -40.11
N PHE A 124 16.65 24.88 -38.92
CA PHE A 124 17.26 25.32 -37.66
C PHE A 124 17.96 24.12 -37.03
N GLN A 125 19.27 24.24 -36.82
CA GLN A 125 20.11 23.21 -36.20
C GLN A 125 20.63 23.73 -34.86
N ILE A 126 20.58 22.88 -33.84
CA ILE A 126 21.09 23.18 -32.51
C ILE A 126 22.48 22.56 -32.38
N GLU A 127 23.50 23.39 -32.19
CA GLU A 127 24.90 22.93 -32.06
C GLU A 127 25.22 22.41 -30.64
N GLU A 128 24.48 22.86 -29.63
CA GLU A 128 24.68 22.47 -28.23
C GLU A 128 23.69 21.38 -27.80
N LEU A 129 24.21 20.32 -27.17
CA LEU A 129 23.39 19.20 -26.75
C LEU A 129 22.38 19.63 -25.67
N LEU A 130 21.10 19.64 -26.01
CA LEU A 130 20.01 19.85 -25.06
C LEU A 130 20.11 18.81 -23.95
N ARG A 131 20.08 19.26 -22.69
CA ARG A 131 20.07 18.38 -21.53
C ARG A 131 18.75 18.55 -20.78
N LEU A 132 18.03 17.43 -20.59
CA LEU A 132 16.83 17.42 -19.78
C LEU A 132 17.17 17.54 -18.28
N ASP A 133 16.53 18.49 -17.61
CA ASP A 133 16.62 18.76 -16.17
C ASP A 133 15.72 17.80 -15.34
N GLY A 134 15.35 16.64 -15.88
CA GLY A 134 14.39 15.73 -15.24
C GLY A 134 12.93 16.22 -15.23
N ALA A 135 12.64 17.40 -15.78
CA ALA A 135 11.29 17.85 -16.09
C ALA A 135 10.73 17.10 -17.32
N THR A 136 10.24 15.88 -17.08
CA THR A 136 9.77 14.94 -18.13
C THR A 136 8.57 15.43 -18.95
N VAL A 137 7.85 16.47 -18.49
CA VAL A 137 6.74 17.08 -19.24
C VAL A 137 7.19 17.68 -20.58
N LEU A 138 8.44 18.14 -20.68
CA LEU A 138 8.99 18.70 -21.93
C LEU A 138 9.72 17.66 -22.79
N TYR A 139 9.68 16.37 -22.40
CA TYR A 139 10.30 15.31 -23.16
C TYR A 139 9.82 15.22 -24.61
N PRO A 140 8.51 15.37 -24.94
CA PRO A 140 8.07 15.35 -26.35
C PRO A 140 8.69 16.45 -27.21
N VAL A 141 8.91 17.64 -26.64
CA VAL A 141 9.54 18.77 -27.34
C VAL A 141 11.01 18.47 -27.56
N TYR A 142 11.71 18.01 -26.52
CA TYR A 142 13.10 17.58 -26.63
C TYR A 142 13.26 16.47 -27.69
N ALA A 143 12.40 15.45 -27.65
CA ALA A 143 12.42 14.33 -28.58
C ALA A 143 12.21 14.78 -30.03
N ALA A 144 11.29 15.72 -30.28
CA ALA A 144 11.06 16.28 -31.60
C ALA A 144 12.28 17.05 -32.14
N PHE A 145 13.03 17.76 -31.29
CA PHE A 145 14.29 18.38 -31.70
C PHE A 145 15.37 17.35 -32.02
N VAL A 146 15.45 16.25 -31.24
CA VAL A 146 16.42 15.17 -31.48
C VAL A 146 16.11 14.39 -32.76
N GLU A 147 14.84 14.12 -33.05
CA GLU A 147 14.37 13.45 -34.28
C GLU A 147 14.65 14.28 -35.54
N ALA A 148 14.69 15.62 -35.41
CA ALA A 148 14.86 16.55 -36.52
C ALA A 148 16.33 16.81 -36.92
N VAL A 149 17.31 16.23 -36.21
CA VAL A 149 18.76 16.36 -36.49
C VAL A 149 19.22 15.35 -37.54
#